data_AF-A0AAW9KJW3-F1
#
_entry.id   AF-A0AAW9KJW3-F1
#
_cell.length_a   1.000
_cell.length_b   1.000
_cell.length_c   1.000
_cell.angle_alpha   90.00
_cell.angle_beta   90.00
_cell.angle_gamma   90.00
#
_symmetry.space_group_name_H-M   'P 1'
#
loop_
_entity.id
_entity.type
_entity.pdbx_description
1 polymer ?
#
loop_
_entity_poly.entity_id
_entity_poly.type
_entity_poly.pdbx_seq_one_letter_code
_entity_poly.pdbx_strand_id
1 'polypeptide(L)' 'IKVFEKGYTGENGRRFGKSTGIGLYLCKKLAIKLGLGINLTSELNVGTKVSIIFPINRMMIFEK' A
#
# COMPACT_ATOMS: atom_id res chain seq x y z
N ILE A 1 -6.66 4.72 -3.48
CA ILE A 1 -6.70 3.35 -4.03
C ILE A 1 -7.21 2.40 -2.95
N LYS A 2 -8.27 1.63 -3.23
CA LYS A 2 -8.95 0.75 -2.27
C LYS A 2 -8.06 -0.36 -1.70
N VAL A 3 -7.03 -0.79 -2.44
CA VAL A 3 -6.09 -1.85 -2.04
C VAL A 3 -5.33 -1.61 -0.72
N PHE A 4 -5.29 -0.37 -0.24
CA PHE A 4 -4.66 -0.02 1.03
C PHE A 4 -5.67 0.11 2.19
N GLU A 5 -6.96 -0.12 1.95
CA GLU A 5 -7.99 -0.10 2.99
C GLU A 5 -7.93 -1.39 3.82
N LYS A 6 -8.23 -1.26 5.12
CA LYS A 6 -8.20 -2.39 6.05
C LYS A 6 -9.22 -3.44 5.59
N GLY A 7 -8.77 -4.68 5.39
CA GLY A 7 -9.65 -5.79 5.03
C GLY A 7 -9.97 -5.87 3.54
N TYR A 8 -9.36 -5.03 2.70
CA TYR A 8 -9.59 -5.08 1.27
C TYR A 8 -9.04 -6.38 0.67
N THR A 9 -9.91 -7.14 0.01
CA THR A 9 -9.54 -8.36 -0.72
C THR A 9 -9.93 -8.22 -2.19
N GLY A 10 -8.99 -8.55 -3.08
CA GLY A 10 -9.26 -8.67 -4.51
C GLY A 10 -10.06 -9.93 -4.83
N GLU A 11 -10.41 -10.11 -6.10
CA GLU A 11 -11.20 -11.25 -6.58
C GLU A 11 -10.59 -12.61 -6.20
N ASN A 12 -9.28 -12.78 -6.36
CA ASN A 12 -8.57 -13.97 -5.92
C ASN A 12 -8.70 -14.20 -4.40
N GLY A 13 -8.56 -13.14 -3.59
CA GLY A 13 -8.71 -13.22 -2.14
C GLY A 13 -10.12 -13.62 -1.70
N ARG A 14 -11.15 -13.16 -2.43
CA ARG A 14 -12.56 -13.52 -2.19
C ARG A 14 -12.89 -14.94 -2.65
N ARG A 15 -12.34 -15.36 -3.79
CA ARG A 15 -12.57 -16.70 -4.38
C ARG A 15 -11.95 -17.82 -3.56
N PHE A 16 -10.78 -17.59 -2.96
CA PHE A 16 -10.06 -18.61 -2.19
C PHE A 16 -10.22 -18.49 -0.67
N GLY A 17 -10.93 -17.47 -0.17
CA GLY A 17 -11.34 -17.31 1.24
C GLY A 17 -10.21 -17.15 2.28
N LYS A 18 -8.94 -17.19 1.86
CA LYS A 18 -7.76 -17.19 2.77
C LYS A 18 -7.09 -15.83 2.92
N SER A 19 -7.52 -14.81 2.20
CA SER A 19 -6.89 -13.49 2.25
C SER A 19 -7.62 -12.58 3.24
N THR A 20 -6.89 -12.03 4.20
CA THR A 20 -7.45 -11.10 5.21
C THR A 20 -7.46 -9.64 4.75
N GLY A 21 -6.78 -9.31 3.64
CA GLY A 21 -6.68 -7.94 3.16
C GLY A 21 -5.89 -6.99 4.08
N ILE A 22 -5.01 -7.54 4.93
CA ILE A 22 -4.28 -6.76 5.95
C ILE A 22 -2.91 -6.27 5.47
N GLY A 23 -2.24 -7.00 4.56
CA GLY A 23 -0.85 -6.76 4.17
C GLY A 23 -0.57 -5.34 3.68
N LEU A 24 -1.21 -4.92 2.58
CA LEU A 24 -1.00 -3.59 2.02
C LEU A 24 -1.45 -2.45 2.96
N TYR A 25 -2.53 -2.68 3.71
CA TYR A 25 -2.96 -1.75 4.75
C TYR A 25 -1.85 -1.51 5.81
N LEU A 26 -1.19 -2.59 6.28
CA LEU A 26 -0.06 -2.47 7.20
C LEU A 26 1.13 -1.76 6.56
N CYS A 27 1.46 -2.07 5.30
CA CYS A 27 2.52 -1.39 4.56
C CYS A 27 2.28 0.13 4.50
N LYS A 28 1.04 0.56 4.19
CA LYS A 28 0.69 1.99 4.17
C LYS A 28 0.80 2.63 5.56
N LYS A 29 0.32 1.96 6.60
CA LYS A 29 0.46 2.47 7.98
C LYS A 29 1.91 2.63 8.38
N LEU A 30 2.77 1.65 8.04
CA LEU A 30 4.18 1.69 8.36
C LEU A 30 4.90 2.79 7.57
N ALA A 31 4.65 2.89 6.26
CA ALA A 31 5.22 3.96 5.43
C ALA A 31 4.90 5.35 6.00
N ILE A 32 3.63 5.61 6.34
CA ILE A 32 3.23 6.89 6.95
C ILE A 32 3.95 7.13 8.29
N LYS A 33 4.04 6.11 9.16
CA LYS A 33 4.75 6.22 10.45
C LYS A 33 6.25 6.50 10.30
N LEU A 34 6.86 6.01 9.22
CA LEU A 34 8.27 6.22 8.90
C LEU A 34 8.50 7.53 8.11
N GLY A 35 7.46 8.33 7.85
CA GLY A 35 7.57 9.53 7.00
C GLY A 35 7.82 9.21 5.53
N LEU A 36 7.49 8.00 5.09
CA LEU A 36 7.64 7.53 3.71
C LEU A 36 6.32 7.62 2.95
N GLY A 37 6.41 7.82 1.64
CA GLY A 37 5.29 7.63 0.72
C GLY A 37 5.19 6.17 0.27
N ILE A 38 3.99 5.74 -0.09
CA ILE A 38 3.76 4.48 -0.78
C ILE A 38 2.77 4.71 -1.93
N ASN A 39 3.08 4.19 -3.10
CA ASN A 39 2.22 4.29 -4.28
C ASN A 39 2.07 2.93 -4.97
N LEU A 40 0.96 2.76 -5.70
CA LEU A 40 0.69 1.58 -6.49
C LEU A 40 0.08 1.99 -7.83
N THR A 41 0.63 1.43 -8.90
CA THR A 41 0.09 1.53 -10.26
C THR A 41 -0.07 0.12 -10.81
N SER A 42 -1.12 -0.12 -11.58
CA SER A 42 -1.42 -1.45 -12.12
C SER A 42 -2.04 -1.27 -13.48
N GLU A 43 -1.64 -2.12 -14.43
CA GLU A 43 -2.19 -2.18 -15.77
C GLU A 43 -2.55 -3.64 -16.08
N LEU A 44 -3.79 -3.83 -16.54
CA LEU A 44 -4.33 -5.15 -16.80
C LEU A 44 -3.48 -5.86 -17.87
N ASN A 45 -3.15 -7.13 -17.63
CA ASN A 45 -2.30 -7.96 -18.48
C ASN A 45 -0.83 -7.52 -18.62
N VAL A 46 -0.41 -6.44 -17.94
CA VAL A 46 0.99 -6.00 -17.89
C VAL A 46 1.59 -6.30 -16.53
N GLY A 47 0.91 -5.88 -15.45
CA GLY A 47 1.36 -6.15 -14.09
C GLY A 47 1.03 -5.05 -13.11
N THR A 48 1.68 -5.12 -11.94
CA THR A 48 1.50 -4.16 -10.85
C THR A 48 2.84 -3.66 -10.36
N LYS A 49 3.00 -2.35 -10.27
CA LYS A 49 4.18 -1.68 -9.73
C LYS A 49 3.82 -1.02 -8.40
N VAL A 50 4.53 -1.43 -7.35
CA VAL A 50 4.49 -0.82 -6.03
C VAL A 50 5.76 0.00 -5.83
N SER A 51 5.65 1.20 -5.27
CA SER A 51 6.80 2.08 -5.05
C SER A 51 6.77 2.65 -3.63
N ILE A 52 7.92 2.64 -2.96
CA ILE A 52 8.16 3.31 -1.69
C ILE A 52 8.93 4.58 -1.99
N ILE A 53 8.46 5.71 -1.48
CA ILE A 53 8.98 7.03 -1.80
C ILE A 53 9.70 7.55 -0.55
N PHE A 54 11.00 7.79 -0.70
CA PHE A 54 11.86 8.34 0.35
C PHE A 54 11.94 9.86 0.20
N PRO A 55 11.75 10.63 1.27
CA PRO A 55 11.94 12.07 1.23
C PRO A 55 13.42 12.41 1.06
N ILE A 56 13.71 13.44 0.27
CA ILE A 56 15.08 13.90 -0.02
C ILE A 56 15.71 14.59 1.21
N ASN A 57 14.88 15.18 2.09
CA ASN A 57 15.32 15.81 3.32
C ASN A 57 14.38 15.47 4.50
N ARG A 58 14.89 15.58 5.73
CA ARG A 58 14.10 15.32 6.96
C ARG A 58 12.98 16.34 7.20
N MET A 59 13.00 17.49 6.55
CA MET A 59 12.05 18.60 6.77
C MET A 59 10.66 18.30 6.20
N MET A 60 10.53 17.30 5.31
CA MET A 60 9.26 16.84 4.74
C MET A 60 8.59 15.69 5.51
N ILE A 61 9.19 15.23 6.61
CA ILE A 61 8.49 14.32 7.53
C ILE A 61 7.53 15.21 8.32
N PHE A 62 6.25 15.21 7.94
CA PHE A 62 5.22 15.94 8.67
C PHE A 62 5.20 15.43 10.12
N GLU A 63 5.70 16.27 11.03
CA GLU A 63 5.42 16.14 12.45
C GLU A 63 3.91 16.14 12.62
N LYS A 64 3.44 15.18 13.41
CA LYS A 64 2.03 14.99 13.70
C LYS A 64 1.72 15.49 15.10
#